data_AF-A0A2V9BP59-F1
#
_entry.id   AF-A0A2V9BP59-F1
#
_cell.length_a   1.000
_cell.length_b   1.000
_cell.length_c   1.000
_cell.angle_alpha   90.00
_cell.angle_beta   90.00
_cell.angle_gamma   90.00
#
_symmetry.space_group_name_H-M   'P 1'
#
loop_
_entity.id
_entity.type
_entity.pdbx_description
1 polymer ?
#
loop_
_entity_poly.entity_id
_entity_poly.type
_entity_poly.pdbx_seq_one_letter_code
_entity_poly.pdbx_strand_id
1 'polypeptide(L)'
;HEQASFVEDLAGHLFEKSVVMDGSSARISVSAMFSPFGVQQSATSSVLRAKLIQEIVKRTRQRRGQVSAGHIEAIVALARSGEPGKRLQLPGGIDVMKERDALLFEPRRNDR
;
A
#
# COMPACT_ATOMS: atom_id res chain seq x y z
N HIS A 1 5.47 22.45 9.73
CA HIS A 1 4.13 21.95 9.38
C HIS A 1 3.93 21.76 7.87
N GLU A 2 4.49 22.61 6.99
CA GLU A 2 4.31 22.52 5.53
C GLU A 2 4.90 21.25 4.87
N GLN A 3 5.99 20.69 5.38
CA GLN A 3 6.59 19.49 4.79
C GLN A 3 5.72 18.23 4.96
N ALA A 4 4.93 18.15 6.03
CA ALA A 4 4.07 16.99 6.30
C ALA A 4 2.86 16.96 5.36
N SER A 5 2.20 18.10 5.12
CA SER A 5 1.08 18.20 4.20
C SER A 5 1.51 17.92 2.76
N PHE A 6 2.68 18.40 2.36
CA PHE A 6 3.22 18.12 1.02
C PHE A 6 3.39 16.62 0.73
N VAL A 7 3.91 15.85 1.70
CA VAL A 7 4.08 14.40 1.52
C VAL A 7 2.73 13.67 1.47
N GLU A 8 1.74 14.15 2.23
CA GLU A 8 0.38 13.59 2.21
C GLU A 8 -0.32 13.86 0.88
N ASP A 9 -0.24 15.08 0.37
CA ASP A 9 -0.79 15.45 -0.95
C ASP A 9 -0.12 14.66 -2.07
N LEU A 10 1.21 14.48 -1.99
CA LEU A 10 1.95 13.69 -2.95
C LEU A 10 1.57 12.21 -2.91
N ALA A 11 1.36 11.64 -1.71
CA ALA A 11 0.88 10.26 -1.57
C ALA A 11 -0.51 10.09 -2.17
N GLY A 12 -1.41 11.07 -1.97
CA GLY A 12 -2.72 11.10 -2.60
C GLY A 12 -2.63 11.15 -4.12
N HIS A 13 -1.78 12.01 -4.68
CA HIS A 13 -1.58 12.08 -6.12
C HIS A 13 -0.99 10.79 -6.71
N LEU A 14 -0.06 10.15 -5.99
CA LEU A 14 0.51 8.86 -6.38
C LEU A 14 -0.51 7.73 -6.36
N PHE A 15 -1.41 7.75 -5.38
CA PHE A 15 -2.53 6.81 -5.33
C PHE A 15 -3.34 6.89 -6.63
N GLU A 16 -3.81 8.09 -7.01
CA GLU A 16 -4.64 8.28 -8.21
C GLU A 16 -3.94 7.81 -9.49
N LYS A 17 -2.63 8.02 -9.58
CA LYS A 17 -1.84 7.67 -10.76
C LYS A 17 -1.51 6.17 -10.87
N SER A 18 -1.35 5.50 -9.73
CA SER A 18 -0.65 4.19 -9.67
C SER A 18 -1.48 3.06 -9.10
N VAL A 19 -2.61 3.38 -8.46
CA VAL A 19 -3.47 2.41 -7.80
C VAL A 19 -4.74 2.26 -8.61
N VAL A 20 -5.01 1.03 -9.03
CA VAL A 20 -6.28 0.69 -9.68
C VAL A 20 -7.23 0.19 -8.61
N MET A 21 -8.37 0.87 -8.48
CA MET A 21 -9.46 0.43 -7.62
C MET A 21 -10.44 -0.43 -8.41
N ASP A 22 -10.79 -1.60 -7.86
CA ASP A 22 -11.84 -2.48 -8.37
C ASP A 22 -12.81 -2.81 -7.24
N GLY A 23 -13.95 -2.11 -7.22
CA GLY A 23 -14.91 -2.13 -6.11
C GLY A 23 -14.25 -1.73 -4.79
N SER A 24 -14.14 -2.68 -3.87
CA SER A 24 -13.51 -2.48 -2.56
C SER A 24 -12.03 -2.90 -2.50
N SER A 25 -11.47 -3.37 -3.60
CA SER A 25 -10.09 -3.83 -3.68
C SER A 25 -9.21 -2.81 -4.38
N ALA A 26 -7.95 -2.73 -3.97
CA ALA A 26 -6.96 -1.84 -4.53
C ALA A 26 -5.76 -2.63 -5.04
N ARG A 27 -5.25 -2.28 -6.22
CA ARG A 27 -4.10 -2.95 -6.84
C ARG A 27 -3.02 -1.95 -7.20
N ILE A 28 -1.78 -2.25 -6.84
CA ILE A 28 -0.61 -1.44 -7.18
C ILE A 28 0.52 -2.33 -7.70
N SER A 29 1.21 -1.90 -8.75
CA SER A 29 2.39 -2.62 -9.23
C SER A 29 3.57 -2.44 -8.27
N VAL A 30 4.40 -3.48 -8.14
CA VAL A 30 5.62 -3.42 -7.32
C VAL A 30 6.55 -2.32 -7.85
N SER A 31 6.65 -2.17 -9.18
CA SER A 31 7.45 -1.11 -9.79
C SER A 31 6.97 0.29 -9.39
N ALA A 32 5.67 0.57 -9.44
CA ALA A 32 5.13 1.87 -9.03
C ALA A 32 5.29 2.13 -7.53
N MET A 33 5.21 1.09 -6.70
CA MET A 33 5.42 1.19 -5.25
C MET A 33 6.86 1.55 -4.86
N PHE A 34 7.87 1.09 -5.60
CA PHE A 34 9.29 1.37 -5.33
C PHE A 34 9.89 2.50 -6.16
N SER A 35 9.31 2.81 -7.32
CA SER A 35 9.81 3.82 -8.25
C SER A 35 8.68 4.62 -8.89
N PRO A 36 7.87 5.34 -8.09
CA PRO A 36 6.69 6.07 -8.61
C PRO A 36 7.03 7.18 -9.62
N PHE A 37 8.25 7.70 -9.58
CA PHE A 37 8.73 8.75 -10.49
C PHE A 37 9.90 8.30 -11.39
N GLY A 38 10.21 6.99 -11.42
CA GLY A 38 11.35 6.49 -12.19
C GLY A 38 12.74 6.89 -11.67
N VAL A 39 12.82 7.49 -10.47
CA VAL A 39 14.08 7.91 -9.82
C VAL A 39 14.36 6.99 -8.62
N GLN A 40 15.59 6.46 -8.54
CA GLN A 40 16.01 5.51 -7.50
C GLN A 40 16.35 6.20 -6.16
N GLN A 41 15.73 5.67 -5.09
CA GLN A 41 16.17 5.62 -3.67
C GLN A 41 16.79 6.89 -3.06
N SER A 42 15.93 7.73 -2.48
CA SER A 42 16.27 8.64 -1.36
C SER A 42 15.48 8.23 -0.11
N ALA A 43 15.91 8.64 1.10
CA ALA A 43 15.16 8.49 2.35
C ALA A 43 13.72 9.06 2.26
N THR A 44 13.48 10.05 1.41
CA THR A 44 12.13 10.57 1.10
C THR A 44 11.21 9.49 0.51
N SER A 45 11.77 8.46 -0.14
CA SER A 45 11.02 7.35 -0.75
C SER A 45 10.35 6.44 0.29
N SER A 46 10.95 6.23 1.47
CA SER A 46 10.37 5.34 2.49
C SER A 46 9.14 5.98 3.15
N VAL A 47 9.22 7.26 3.50
CA VAL A 47 8.10 8.02 4.09
C VAL A 47 6.95 8.12 3.11
N LEU A 48 7.24 8.44 1.84
CA LEU A 48 6.22 8.53 0.80
C LEU A 48 5.56 7.17 0.54
N ARG A 49 6.34 6.08 0.51
CA ARG A 49 5.81 4.72 0.37
C ARG A 49 4.92 4.32 1.55
N ALA A 50 5.32 4.64 2.77
CA ALA A 50 4.52 4.42 3.97
C ALA A 50 3.18 5.16 3.88
N LYS A 51 3.20 6.44 3.48
CA LYS A 51 2.00 7.25 3.30
C LYS A 51 1.10 6.75 2.17
N LEU A 52 1.68 6.29 1.05
CA LEU A 52 0.93 5.65 -0.04
C LEU A 52 0.23 4.37 0.43
N ILE A 53 0.93 3.48 1.15
CA ILE A 53 0.32 2.26 1.72
C ILE A 53 -0.80 2.62 2.68
N GLN A 54 -0.60 3.63 3.55
CA GLN A 54 -1.64 4.09 4.48
C GLN A 54 -2.87 4.61 3.73
N GLU A 55 -2.69 5.37 2.65
CA GLU A 55 -3.79 5.87 1.84
C GLU A 55 -4.52 4.72 1.10
N ILE A 56 -3.79 3.73 0.57
CA ILE A 56 -4.38 2.52 -0.02
C ILE A 56 -5.27 1.79 0.99
N VAL A 57 -4.73 1.51 2.18
CA VAL A 57 -5.47 0.81 3.24
C VAL A 57 -6.72 1.59 3.65
N LYS A 58 -6.58 2.91 3.86
CA LYS A 58 -7.68 3.81 4.22
C LYS A 58 -8.80 3.83 3.18
N ARG A 59 -8.47 3.76 1.88
CA ARG A 59 -9.47 3.73 0.79
C ARG A 59 -10.06 2.35 0.54
N THR A 60 -9.31 1.28 0.82
CA THR A 60 -9.77 -0.12 0.71
C THR A 60 -10.79 -0.47 1.81
N ARG A 61 -10.65 0.08 3.03
CA ARG A 61 -11.66 -0.04 4.11
C ARG A 61 -11.77 1.22 4.97
N GLN A 62 -13.01 1.60 5.29
CA GLN A 62 -13.35 2.74 6.15
C GLN A 62 -13.24 2.49 7.67
N ARG A 63 -13.11 1.23 8.14
CA ARG A 63 -13.17 0.89 9.58
C ARG A 63 -11.79 0.84 10.24
N ARG A 64 -11.73 1.35 11.48
CA ARG A 64 -10.54 1.56 12.31
C ARG A 64 -9.75 0.27 12.57
N GLY A 65 -8.62 0.14 11.90
CA GLY A 65 -7.45 -0.61 12.35
C GLY A 65 -6.21 0.23 12.02
N GLN A 66 -5.39 0.57 13.01
CA GLN A 66 -4.19 1.36 12.74
C GLN A 66 -3.11 0.45 12.13
N VAL A 67 -2.72 0.77 10.90
CA VAL A 67 -1.55 0.17 10.26
C VAL A 67 -0.31 0.80 10.90
N SER A 68 0.36 0.04 11.76
CA SER A 68 1.63 0.44 12.38
C SER A 68 2.80 0.34 11.39
N ALA A 69 3.95 0.92 11.77
CA ALA A 69 5.19 0.82 10.99
C ALA A 69 5.59 -0.64 10.68
N GLY A 70 5.44 -1.56 11.65
CA GLY A 70 5.74 -2.99 11.42
C GLY A 70 4.85 -3.64 10.36
N HIS A 71 3.58 -3.23 10.26
CA HIS A 71 2.69 -3.70 9.19
C HIS A 71 3.12 -3.15 7.82
N ILE A 72 3.53 -1.88 7.76
CA ILE A 72 4.07 -1.26 6.54
C ILE A 72 5.33 -2.00 6.09
N GLU A 73 6.25 -2.28 7.00
CA GLU A 73 7.45 -3.06 6.72
C GLU A 73 7.12 -4.47 6.21
N ALA A 74 6.14 -5.14 6.81
CA ALA A 74 5.69 -6.46 6.35
C ALA A 74 5.12 -6.41 4.92
N ILE A 75 4.34 -5.38 4.56
CA ILE A 75 3.84 -5.17 3.19
C ILE A 75 4.99 -4.91 2.22
N VAL A 76 5.96 -4.08 2.62
CA VAL A 76 7.17 -3.81 1.82
C VAL A 76 7.99 -5.07 1.60
N ALA A 77 8.16 -5.90 2.64
CA ALA A 77 8.84 -7.18 2.55
C ALA A 77 8.09 -8.14 1.61
N LEU A 78 6.76 -8.23 1.75
CA LEU A 78 5.91 -9.03 0.86
C LEU A 78 6.07 -8.59 -0.61
N ALA A 79 6.12 -7.28 -0.87
CA ALA A 79 6.31 -6.76 -2.23
C ALA A 79 7.68 -7.11 -2.83
N ARG A 80 8.74 -7.10 -2.01
CA ARG A 80 10.13 -7.33 -2.48
C ARG A 80 10.46 -8.80 -2.67
N SER A 81 10.06 -9.65 -1.74
CA SER A 81 10.54 -11.04 -1.66
C SER A 81 9.43 -12.05 -1.38
N GLY A 82 8.17 -11.63 -1.37
CA GLY A 82 7.05 -12.54 -1.25
C GLY A 82 6.87 -13.41 -2.49
N GLU A 83 6.51 -14.67 -2.27
CA GLU A 83 6.07 -15.56 -3.33
C GLU A 83 4.67 -15.14 -3.84
N PRO A 84 4.39 -15.23 -5.16
CA PRO A 84 3.05 -15.05 -5.68
C PRO A 84 2.03 -15.96 -4.99
N GLY A 85 0.86 -15.42 -4.64
CA GLY A 85 -0.19 -16.09 -3.87
C GLY A 85 -0.04 -15.96 -2.35
N LYS A 86 1.13 -15.51 -1.84
CA LYS A 86 1.31 -15.27 -0.40
C LYS A 86 0.42 -14.13 0.06
N ARG A 87 -0.27 -14.34 1.18
CA ARG A 87 -1.16 -13.34 1.82
C ARG A 87 -0.59 -12.88 3.15
N LEU A 88 -0.73 -11.59 3.41
CA LEU A 88 -0.47 -10.93 4.68
C LEU A 88 -1.78 -10.36 5.21
N GLN A 89 -2.17 -10.81 6.41
CA GLN A 89 -3.35 -10.29 7.08
C GLN A 89 -3.01 -9.00 7.81
N LEU A 90 -3.76 -7.93 7.53
CA LEU A 90 -3.62 -6.64 8.21
C LEU A 90 -4.74 -6.41 9.22
N PRO A 91 -4.50 -5.58 10.24
CA PRO A 91 -5.56 -5.04 11.09
C PRO A 91 -6.63 -4.32 10.25
N GLY A 92 -7.86 -4.29 10.77
CA GLY A 92 -8.98 -3.65 10.06
C GLY A 92 -9.64 -4.55 9.00
N GLY A 93 -9.26 -5.82 8.93
CA GLY A 93 -9.90 -6.80 8.05
C GLY A 93 -9.56 -6.58 6.57
N ILE A 94 -8.29 -6.28 6.30
CA ILE A 94 -7.72 -6.25 4.94
C ILE A 94 -6.72 -7.38 4.84
N ASP A 95 -6.70 -8.06 3.70
CA ASP A 95 -5.64 -8.98 3.32
C ASP A 95 -4.86 -8.38 2.15
N VAL A 96 -3.54 -8.51 2.21
CA VAL A 96 -2.64 -8.09 1.13
C VAL A 96 -2.04 -9.33 0.50
N MET A 97 -2.32 -9.55 -0.77
CA MET A 97 -1.80 -10.68 -1.53
C MET A 97 -0.69 -10.22 -2.47
N LYS A 98 0.40 -10.98 -2.51
CA LYS A 98 1.42 -10.83 -3.53
C LYS A 98 0.94 -11.46 -4.82
N GLU A 99 0.90 -10.70 -5.89
CA GLU A 99 0.81 -11.21 -7.25
C GLU A 99 2.21 -11.21 -7.90
N ARG A 100 2.35 -11.65 -9.15
CA ARG A 100 3.64 -11.70 -9.84
C ARG A 100 4.37 -10.35 -9.79
N ASP A 101 3.71 -9.28 -10.24
CA ASP A 101 4.31 -7.94 -10.36
C ASP A 101 3.52 -6.85 -9.61
N ALA A 102 2.61 -7.25 -8.74
CA ALA A 102 1.72 -6.34 -8.02
C ALA A 102 1.40 -6.82 -6.61
N LEU A 103 0.81 -5.92 -5.83
CA LEU A 103 0.11 -6.22 -4.60
C LEU A 103 -1.39 -5.98 -4.80
N LEU A 104 -2.19 -6.93 -4.34
CA LEU A 104 -3.65 -6.80 -4.24
C LEU A 104 -4.01 -6.59 -2.78
N PHE A 105 -4.68 -5.48 -2.48
CA PHE A 105 -5.30 -5.19 -1.20
C PHE A 105 -6.78 -5.48 -1.35
N GLU A 106 -7.28 -6.42 -0.57
CA GLU A 106 -8.70 -6.79 -0.61
C GLU A 106 -9.25 -6.84 0.81
N PRO A 107 -10.52 -6.49 1.02
CA PRO A 107 -11.13 -6.76 2.30
C PRO A 107 -11.15 -8.26 2.58
N ARG A 108 -10.80 -8.63 3.80
CA ARG A 108 -10.93 -10.01 4.26
C ARG A 108 -12.38 -10.43 4.09
N ARG A 109 -12.58 -11.48 3.28
CA ARG A 109 -13.86 -12.15 3.21
C ARG A 109 -14.07 -12.80 4.57
N ASN A 110 -15.03 -12.28 5.31
CA ASN A 110 -15.52 -12.98 6.48
C ASN A 110 -16.45 -14.06 5.91
N ASP A 111 -15.92 -15.26 5.67
CA ASP A 111 -16.77 -16.42 5.48
C ASP A 111 -17.60 -16.54 6.77
N ARG A 112 -18.88 -16.21 6.63
CA ARG A 112 -19.91 -16.46 7.65
C ARG A 112 -20.46 -17.85 7.44
#